data_AF-A0A249MQC8-F1
#
_entry.id   AF-A0A249MQC8-F1
#
_cell.length_a   1.000
_cell.length_b   1.000
_cell.length_c   1.000
_cell.angle_alpha   90.00
_cell.angle_beta   90.00
_cell.angle_gamma   90.00
#
_symmetry.space_group_name_H-M   'P 1'
#
loop_
_entity.id
_entity.type
_entity.pdbx_description
1 polymer ?
#
loop_
_entity_poly.entity_id
_entity_poly.type
_entity_poly.pdbx_seq_one_letter_code
_entity_poly.pdbx_strand_id
1 'polypeptide(L)'
;MSDDPKAKKKKKGGGMKMILLIVVAMVVGGAGAAGGLYAAGFFSPKEEGPKEDPNKPVLVLAGESAEEIAKAHAAPHGEAAAAAHGAHGKGIDLPAPANPAAYQATYFQLQTPFTSNMSDTDAFAQISVAVSTYYDLRVIDAIKTHEMAIRSQVLMMLAQQPEEMLSTPEGKRALQGKIKGIINDILKQKTGYGGVDNVYFTNFVIQ
;
A
#
# COMPACT_ATOMS: atom_id res chain seq x y z
N MET A 1 -4.46 49.66 -85.48
CA MET A 1 -3.27 50.21 -84.81
C MET A 1 -2.72 49.15 -83.89
N SER A 2 -1.60 48.55 -84.30
CA SER A 2 -0.68 47.83 -83.43
C SER A 2 -0.13 48.78 -82.36
N ASP A 3 0.25 48.26 -81.20
CA ASP A 3 1.51 48.57 -80.48
C ASP A 3 1.42 48.10 -79.00
N ASP A 4 2.07 46.97 -78.72
CA ASP A 4 2.88 46.79 -77.50
C ASP A 4 4.28 47.37 -77.80
N PRO A 5 5.16 47.77 -76.84
CA PRO A 5 5.30 47.25 -75.47
C PRO A 5 5.73 48.29 -74.40
N LYS A 6 5.83 47.89 -73.12
CA LYS A 6 6.96 48.27 -72.24
C LYS A 6 6.99 47.49 -70.93
N ALA A 7 7.91 46.53 -70.86
CA ALA A 7 8.42 45.96 -69.63
C ALA A 7 9.23 47.00 -68.83
N LYS A 8 9.09 47.00 -67.50
CA LYS A 8 10.13 47.49 -66.57
C LYS A 8 10.35 46.53 -65.41
N LYS A 9 11.63 46.18 -65.22
CA LYS A 9 12.22 45.30 -64.22
C LYS A 9 12.24 45.89 -62.80
N LYS A 10 12.07 44.99 -61.81
CA LYS A 10 12.70 44.87 -60.47
C LYS A 10 12.58 46.01 -59.42
N LYS A 11 12.08 45.64 -58.22
CA LYS A 11 12.92 45.62 -56.99
C LYS A 11 12.46 44.53 -56.01
N LYS A 12 13.47 43.85 -55.45
CA LYS A 12 13.48 42.63 -54.65
C LYS A 12 13.61 43.02 -53.16
N GLY A 13 12.99 42.26 -52.26
CA GLY A 13 13.75 41.76 -51.10
C GLY A 13 13.50 42.33 -49.69
N GLY A 14 12.36 42.96 -49.39
CA GLY A 14 12.02 43.40 -48.03
C GLY A 14 11.16 42.40 -47.24
N GLY A 15 9.96 42.10 -47.73
CA GLY A 15 8.95 41.33 -46.99
C GLY A 15 9.34 39.87 -46.69
N MET A 16 10.04 39.21 -47.61
CA MET A 16 10.46 37.81 -47.42
C MET A 16 11.41 37.64 -46.22
N LYS A 17 12.28 38.62 -45.96
CA LYS A 17 13.21 38.58 -44.80
C LYS A 17 12.47 38.81 -43.48
N MET A 18 11.42 39.63 -43.48
CA MET A 18 10.60 39.89 -42.30
C MET A 18 9.71 38.69 -41.96
N ILE A 19 9.12 38.05 -42.97
CA ILE A 19 8.37 36.80 -42.81
C ILE A 19 9.30 35.69 -42.33
N LEU A 20 10.52 35.56 -42.89
CA LEU A 20 11.51 34.59 -42.43
C LEU A 20 11.92 34.84 -40.97
N LEU A 21 12.11 36.09 -40.55
CA LEU A 21 12.43 36.42 -39.16
C LEU A 21 11.28 36.13 -38.19
N ILE A 22 10.02 36.37 -38.59
CA ILE A 22 8.86 36.04 -37.76
C ILE A 22 8.69 34.52 -37.65
N VAL A 23 8.90 33.78 -38.74
CA VAL A 23 8.85 32.31 -38.72
C VAL A 23 9.98 31.75 -37.86
N VAL A 24 11.20 32.27 -37.97
CA VAL A 24 12.33 31.86 -37.10
C VAL A 24 12.05 32.23 -35.65
N ALA A 25 11.49 33.41 -35.35
CA ALA A 25 11.13 33.80 -34.00
C ALA A 25 10.00 32.93 -33.41
N MET A 26 9.02 32.50 -34.22
CA MET A 26 7.99 31.54 -33.79
C MET A 26 8.56 30.14 -33.59
N VAL A 27 9.50 29.69 -34.42
CA VAL A 27 10.14 28.38 -34.26
C VAL A 27 11.06 28.37 -33.04
N VAL A 28 11.83 29.43 -32.80
CA VAL A 28 12.70 29.55 -31.62
C VAL A 28 11.87 29.78 -30.35
N GLY A 29 10.84 30.62 -30.41
CA GLY A 29 9.92 30.84 -29.29
C GLY A 29 9.07 29.61 -28.97
N GLY A 30 8.63 28.87 -30.00
CA GLY A 30 7.90 27.62 -29.86
C GLY A 30 8.78 26.49 -29.32
N ALA A 31 10.02 26.37 -29.80
CA ALA A 31 10.99 25.41 -29.27
C ALA A 31 11.40 25.74 -27.82
N GLY A 32 11.56 27.03 -27.48
CA GLY A 32 11.84 27.47 -26.12
C GLY A 32 10.68 27.23 -25.15
N ALA A 33 9.44 27.51 -25.58
CA ALA A 33 8.25 27.25 -24.77
C ALA A 33 8.01 25.74 -24.58
N ALA A 34 8.15 24.93 -25.63
CA ALA A 34 8.02 23.48 -25.55
C ALA A 34 9.14 22.86 -24.70
N GLY A 35 10.39 23.32 -24.86
CA GLY A 35 11.53 22.89 -24.05
C GLY A 35 11.41 23.28 -22.57
N GLY A 36 10.90 24.49 -22.29
CA GLY A 36 10.63 24.95 -20.93
C GLY A 36 9.52 24.14 -20.24
N LEU A 37 8.45 23.81 -20.96
CA LEU A 37 7.36 22.95 -20.44
C LEU A 37 7.81 21.49 -20.23
N TYR A 38 8.70 20.99 -21.09
CA TYR A 38 9.32 19.67 -20.91
C TYR A 38 10.26 19.64 -19.70
N ALA A 39 11.14 20.63 -19.55
CA ALA A 39 12.04 20.75 -18.40
C ALA A 39 11.31 21.02 -17.07
N ALA A 40 10.19 21.74 -17.11
CA ALA A 40 9.32 21.97 -15.95
C ALA A 40 8.40 20.77 -15.63
N GLY A 41 8.49 19.68 -16.39
CA GLY A 41 7.73 18.46 -16.12
C GLY A 41 6.24 18.53 -16.45
N PHE A 42 5.80 19.52 -17.22
CA PHE A 42 4.39 19.72 -17.59
C PHE A 42 3.86 18.64 -18.56
N PHE A 43 4.77 17.96 -19.26
CA PHE A 43 4.51 16.81 -20.15
C PHE A 43 5.21 15.53 -19.70
N SER A 44 5.84 15.53 -18.52
CA SER A 44 6.22 14.26 -17.92
C SER A 44 4.94 13.46 -17.72
N PRO A 45 4.86 12.18 -18.13
CA PRO A 45 3.81 11.33 -17.62
C PRO A 45 3.91 11.50 -16.11
N LYS A 46 2.86 12.05 -15.50
CA LYS A 46 2.68 12.00 -14.05
C LYS A 46 3.04 10.56 -13.73
N GLU A 47 4.11 10.32 -12.98
CA GLU A 47 4.38 8.99 -12.48
C GLU A 47 3.11 8.64 -11.69
N GLU A 48 2.19 7.98 -12.39
CA GLU A 48 1.18 7.14 -11.80
C GLU A 48 2.04 6.13 -11.06
N GLY A 49 2.35 6.47 -9.81
CA GLY A 49 2.86 5.51 -8.85
C GLY A 49 2.08 4.23 -9.06
N PRO A 50 2.78 3.08 -9.06
CA PRO A 50 2.26 1.81 -9.57
C PRO A 50 0.80 1.68 -9.18
N LYS A 51 -0.12 1.59 -10.16
CA LYS A 51 -1.56 1.49 -9.93
C LYS A 51 -1.78 0.49 -8.80
N GLU A 52 -1.97 1.01 -7.58
CA GLU A 52 -2.08 0.17 -6.41
C GLU A 52 -3.38 -0.61 -6.61
N ASP A 53 -3.28 -1.93 -6.56
CA ASP A 53 -4.43 -2.81 -6.72
C ASP A 53 -5.61 -2.25 -5.91
N PRO A 54 -6.77 -1.97 -6.53
CA PRO A 54 -7.91 -1.35 -5.83
C PRO A 54 -8.35 -2.09 -4.56
N ASN A 55 -7.99 -3.37 -4.45
CA ASN A 55 -8.29 -4.24 -3.31
C ASN A 55 -7.23 -4.22 -2.19
N LYS A 56 -6.14 -3.47 -2.33
CA LYS A 56 -5.07 -3.39 -1.33
C LYS A 56 -5.42 -2.38 -0.22
N PRO A 57 -5.27 -2.74 1.08
CA PRO A 57 -5.50 -1.81 2.18
C PRO A 57 -4.63 -0.56 2.10
N VAL A 58 -5.19 0.59 2.49
CA VAL A 58 -4.53 1.90 2.47
C VAL A 58 -4.28 2.38 3.89
N LEU A 59 -3.20 3.13 4.12
CA LEU A 59 -2.89 3.73 5.41
C LEU A 59 -3.93 4.80 5.80
N VAL A 60 -4.31 4.85 7.07
CA VAL A 60 -5.29 5.80 7.61
C VAL A 60 -4.57 6.97 8.28
N LEU A 61 -4.74 8.19 7.77
CA LEU A 61 -4.08 9.38 8.34
C LEU A 61 -4.67 9.75 9.71
N ALA A 62 -3.88 10.44 10.53
CA ALA A 62 -4.32 10.93 11.82
C ALA A 62 -5.47 11.94 11.67
N GLY A 63 -6.62 11.63 12.28
CA GLY A 63 -7.84 12.44 12.19
C GLY A 63 -8.87 11.97 11.16
N GLU A 64 -8.55 10.95 10.34
CA GLU A 64 -9.47 10.33 9.41
C GLU A 64 -10.10 9.05 10.01
N SER A 65 -11.33 8.72 9.59
CA SER A 65 -12.00 7.49 10.00
C SER A 65 -11.59 6.32 9.11
N ALA A 66 -11.10 5.23 9.71
CA ALA A 66 -10.77 3.99 9.00
C ALA A 66 -11.97 3.42 8.22
N GLU A 67 -13.19 3.67 8.69
CA GLU A 67 -14.45 3.24 8.04
C GLU A 67 -14.74 4.03 6.76
N GLU A 68 -14.43 5.33 6.75
CA GLU A 68 -14.67 6.21 5.61
C GLU A 68 -13.65 5.95 4.50
N ILE A 69 -12.38 5.74 4.87
CA ILE A 69 -11.33 5.36 3.92
C ILE A 69 -11.63 4.00 3.29
N ALA A 70 -12.04 3.01 4.09
CA ALA A 70 -12.44 1.70 3.56
C ALA A 70 -13.60 1.79 2.56
N LYS A 71 -14.60 2.64 2.82
CA LYS A 71 -15.74 2.85 1.90
C LYS A 71 -15.35 3.63 0.65
N ALA A 72 -14.50 4.64 0.76
CA ALA A 72 -14.05 5.46 -0.37
C ALA A 72 -13.19 4.65 -1.35
N HIS A 73 -12.45 3.66 -0.85
CA HIS A 73 -11.57 2.79 -1.63
C HIS A 73 -12.14 1.39 -1.89
N ALA A 74 -13.37 1.10 -1.47
CA ALA A 74 -14.09 -0.10 -1.86
C ALA A 74 -14.54 0.04 -3.32
N ALA A 75 -13.92 -0.71 -4.24
CA ALA A 75 -14.45 -0.87 -5.58
C ALA A 75 -15.89 -1.43 -5.51
N PRO A 76 -16.81 -1.03 -6.41
CA PRO A 76 -18.19 -1.53 -6.38
C PRO A 76 -18.17 -3.05 -6.51
N HIS A 77 -18.79 -3.74 -5.54
CA HIS A 77 -18.99 -5.18 -5.55
C HIS A 77 -19.86 -5.57 -6.76
N GLY A 78 -19.20 -5.83 -7.89
CA GLY A 78 -19.72 -6.54 -9.04
C GLY A 78 -19.18 -7.96 -9.02
N GLU A 79 -20.08 -8.92 -9.06
CA GLU A 79 -19.89 -10.36 -9.15
C GLU A 79 -18.87 -10.76 -10.25
N ALA A 80 -17.58 -10.79 -9.90
CA ALA A 80 -16.50 -11.39 -10.69
C ALA A 80 -15.20 -11.46 -9.87
N ALA A 81 -15.19 -12.25 -8.80
CA ALA A 81 -13.95 -12.66 -8.13
C ALA A 81 -14.00 -14.14 -7.73
N ALA A 82 -14.51 -14.96 -8.66
CA ALA A 82 -14.36 -16.41 -8.64
C ALA A 82 -13.46 -16.84 -9.81
N ALA A 83 -12.27 -16.24 -9.95
CA ALA A 83 -11.22 -16.73 -10.84
C ALA A 83 -9.89 -15.99 -10.59
N ALA A 84 -9.22 -16.31 -9.48
CA ALA A 84 -7.77 -16.12 -9.35
C ALA A 84 -7.19 -17.15 -8.38
N HIS A 85 -7.51 -18.43 -8.60
CA HIS A 85 -6.68 -19.50 -8.05
C HIS A 85 -5.36 -19.53 -8.84
N GLY A 86 -4.25 -19.38 -8.12
CA GLY A 86 -2.95 -19.82 -8.59
C GLY A 86 -2.06 -18.76 -9.22
N ALA A 87 -1.57 -17.82 -8.41
CA ALA A 87 -0.24 -17.26 -8.61
C ALA A 87 0.50 -17.35 -7.27
N HIS A 88 1.50 -18.22 -7.20
CA HIS A 88 2.46 -18.26 -6.10
C HIS A 88 3.32 -16.99 -6.12
N GLY A 89 2.71 -15.84 -5.84
CA GLY A 89 3.42 -14.66 -5.38
C GLY A 89 3.46 -14.72 -3.85
N LYS A 90 4.64 -14.60 -3.24
CA LYS A 90 4.72 -14.25 -1.82
C LYS A 90 3.89 -12.95 -1.67
N GLY A 91 2.75 -13.01 -0.98
CA GLY A 91 1.94 -11.82 -0.72
C GLY A 91 2.80 -10.68 -0.18
N ILE A 92 2.38 -9.44 -0.42
CA ILE A 92 3.22 -8.28 -0.12
C ILE A 92 3.12 -7.96 1.37
N ASP A 93 4.26 -7.78 2.02
CA ASP A 93 4.28 -7.22 3.37
C ASP A 93 4.05 -5.72 3.29
N LEU A 94 2.99 -5.26 3.94
CA LEU A 94 2.62 -3.86 3.98
C LEU A 94 3.51 -3.18 5.05
N PRO A 95 4.43 -2.27 4.66
CA PRO A 95 5.42 -1.74 5.59
C PRO A 95 4.76 -0.83 6.63
N ALA A 96 5.21 -0.93 7.88
CA ALA A 96 4.83 0.02 8.91
C ALA A 96 5.15 1.46 8.46
N PRO A 97 4.27 2.44 8.72
CA PRO A 97 4.49 3.81 8.29
C PRO A 97 5.77 4.40 8.90
N ALA A 98 6.56 5.08 8.06
CA ALA A 98 7.83 5.70 8.47
C ALA A 98 7.67 6.78 9.55
N ASN A 99 6.49 7.41 9.63
CA ASN A 99 6.11 8.33 10.70
C ASN A 99 4.80 7.87 11.36
N PRO A 100 4.85 7.02 12.38
CA PRO A 100 3.65 6.51 13.05
C PRO A 100 2.73 7.59 13.63
N ALA A 101 3.24 8.78 13.95
CA ALA A 101 2.45 9.88 14.47
C ALA A 101 1.55 10.54 13.42
N ALA A 102 1.82 10.31 12.13
CA ALA A 102 0.99 10.83 11.03
C ALA A 102 -0.24 9.96 10.73
N TYR A 103 -0.35 8.79 11.36
CA TYR A 103 -1.38 7.78 11.06
C TYR A 103 -2.14 7.36 12.31
N GLN A 104 -3.42 7.04 12.14
CA GLN A 104 -4.26 6.55 13.23
C GLN A 104 -4.16 5.03 13.33
N ALA A 105 -3.65 4.53 14.46
CA ALA A 105 -3.66 3.09 14.73
C ALA A 105 -5.08 2.62 15.04
N THR A 106 -5.50 1.57 14.34
CA THR A 106 -6.70 0.79 14.67
C THR A 106 -6.29 -0.43 15.48
N TYR A 107 -7.00 -0.68 16.58
CA TYR A 107 -6.76 -1.83 17.45
C TYR A 107 -7.92 -2.81 17.36
N PHE A 108 -7.60 -4.10 17.30
CA PHE A 108 -8.59 -5.16 17.28
C PHE A 108 -8.21 -6.28 18.25
N GLN A 109 -9.12 -6.60 19.17
CA GLN A 109 -8.98 -7.67 20.13
C GLN A 109 -9.52 -8.97 19.53
N LEU A 110 -8.69 -10.02 19.49
CA LEU A 110 -9.19 -11.37 19.19
C LEU A 110 -10.12 -11.81 20.32
N GLN A 111 -11.29 -12.30 19.96
CA GLN A 111 -12.40 -12.51 20.89
C GLN A 111 -12.11 -13.64 21.87
N THR A 112 -11.54 -14.74 21.38
CA THR A 112 -11.29 -15.94 22.18
C THR A 112 -9.82 -16.00 22.60
N PRO A 113 -9.53 -16.19 23.90
CA PRO A 113 -8.16 -16.41 24.37
C PRO A 113 -7.58 -17.71 23.81
N PHE A 114 -6.25 -17.75 23.71
CA PHE A 114 -5.47 -18.92 23.36
C PHE A 114 -5.12 -19.69 24.63
N THR A 115 -5.37 -20.99 24.64
CA THR A 115 -4.95 -21.88 25.73
C THR A 115 -4.04 -22.96 25.16
N SER A 116 -2.86 -23.13 25.76
CA SER A 116 -1.89 -24.17 25.35
C SER A 116 -1.14 -24.68 26.57
N ASN A 117 -0.87 -25.99 26.57
CA ASN A 117 0.08 -26.58 27.50
C ASN A 117 1.51 -26.18 27.12
N MET A 118 2.40 -26.16 28.10
CA MET A 118 3.83 -25.94 27.89
C MET A 118 4.50 -27.19 27.32
N SER A 119 5.59 -27.00 26.59
CA SER A 119 6.31 -28.12 25.96
C SER A 119 7.18 -28.92 26.92
N ASP A 120 7.56 -28.34 28.05
CA ASP A 120 8.57 -28.84 29.00
C ASP A 120 8.05 -29.03 30.42
N THR A 121 6.86 -28.53 30.75
CA THR A 121 6.23 -28.62 32.07
C THR A 121 4.74 -28.99 31.97
N ASP A 122 4.14 -29.40 33.08
CA ASP A 122 2.70 -29.66 33.18
C ASP A 122 1.86 -28.36 33.25
N ALA A 123 2.52 -27.20 33.21
CA ALA A 123 1.85 -25.91 33.24
C ALA A 123 1.08 -25.64 31.94
N PHE A 124 0.09 -24.76 32.01
CA PHE A 124 -0.59 -24.24 30.84
C PHE A 124 -0.66 -22.72 30.86
N ALA A 125 -0.70 -22.13 29.66
CA ALA A 125 -0.84 -20.69 29.50
C ALA A 125 -2.20 -20.35 28.88
N GLN A 126 -2.80 -19.26 29.36
CA GLN A 126 -3.94 -18.60 28.76
C GLN A 126 -3.54 -17.18 28.34
N ILE A 127 -3.64 -16.89 27.04
CA ILE A 127 -3.13 -15.65 26.43
C ILE A 127 -4.25 -15.00 25.62
N SER A 128 -4.60 -13.76 25.95
CA SER A 128 -5.47 -12.92 25.12
C SER A 128 -4.62 -11.96 24.28
N VAL A 129 -4.96 -11.83 23.01
CA VAL A 129 -4.15 -11.09 22.03
C VAL A 129 -4.97 -10.00 21.36
N ALA A 130 -4.40 -8.79 21.25
CA ALA A 130 -4.87 -7.73 20.38
C ALA A 130 -3.83 -7.45 19.28
N VAL A 131 -4.29 -6.97 18.14
CA VAL A 131 -3.45 -6.51 17.03
C VAL A 131 -3.63 -5.02 16.82
N SER A 132 -2.61 -4.35 16.29
CA SER A 132 -2.79 -3.02 15.70
C SER A 132 -2.38 -2.99 14.24
N THR A 133 -3.03 -2.09 13.51
CA THR A 133 -2.71 -1.77 12.12
C THR A 133 -2.88 -0.26 11.90
N TYR A 134 -2.02 0.33 11.09
CA TYR A 134 -2.21 1.69 10.56
C TYR A 134 -2.99 1.70 9.24
N TYR A 135 -3.38 0.52 8.74
CA TYR A 135 -4.17 0.37 7.53
C TYR A 135 -5.67 0.39 7.83
N ASP A 136 -6.46 0.59 6.78
CA ASP A 136 -7.92 0.60 6.86
C ASP A 136 -8.52 -0.74 7.35
N LEU A 137 -9.85 -0.74 7.56
CA LEU A 137 -10.57 -1.87 8.14
C LEU A 137 -10.47 -3.18 7.35
N ARG A 138 -10.01 -3.17 6.09
CA ARG A 138 -9.83 -4.40 5.31
C ARG A 138 -8.84 -5.35 5.97
N VAL A 139 -7.80 -4.83 6.65
CA VAL A 139 -6.88 -5.68 7.42
C VAL A 139 -7.61 -6.35 8.58
N ILE A 140 -8.45 -5.61 9.31
CA ILE A 140 -9.21 -6.15 10.44
C ILE A 140 -10.25 -7.17 9.96
N ASP A 141 -10.93 -6.90 8.85
CA ASP A 141 -11.91 -7.82 8.28
C ASP A 141 -11.26 -9.09 7.71
N ALA A 142 -10.06 -8.98 7.13
CA ALA A 142 -9.26 -10.13 6.74
C ALA A 142 -8.86 -10.99 7.96
N ILE A 143 -8.47 -10.36 9.07
CA ILE A 143 -8.15 -11.05 10.33
C ILE A 143 -9.37 -11.79 10.87
N LYS A 144 -10.55 -11.16 10.87
CA LYS A 144 -11.81 -11.81 11.29
C LYS A 144 -12.16 -12.99 10.38
N THR A 145 -12.08 -12.79 9.07
CA THR A 145 -12.44 -13.80 8.06
C THR A 145 -11.53 -15.02 8.16
N HIS A 146 -10.23 -14.82 8.43
CA HIS A 146 -9.23 -15.87 8.48
C HIS A 146 -8.77 -16.23 9.90
N GLU A 147 -9.54 -15.83 10.91
CA GLU A 147 -9.20 -15.99 12.32
C GLU A 147 -8.95 -17.45 12.69
N MET A 148 -9.72 -18.39 12.10
CA MET A 148 -9.54 -19.83 12.34
C MET A 148 -8.16 -20.33 11.90
N ALA A 149 -7.69 -19.90 10.73
CA ALA A 149 -6.38 -20.30 10.21
C ALA A 149 -5.24 -19.68 11.03
N ILE A 150 -5.38 -18.39 11.36
CA ILE A 150 -4.47 -17.69 12.27
C ILE A 150 -4.39 -18.44 13.60
N ARG A 151 -5.55 -18.74 14.19
CA ARG A 151 -5.64 -19.37 15.51
C ARG A 151 -4.97 -20.74 15.54
N SER A 152 -5.25 -21.57 14.53
CA SER A 152 -4.63 -22.88 14.41
C SER A 152 -3.10 -22.79 14.41
N GLN A 153 -2.52 -21.89 13.61
CA GLN A 153 -1.06 -21.72 13.55
C GLN A 153 -0.46 -21.14 14.84
N VAL A 154 -1.14 -20.18 15.47
CA VAL A 154 -0.69 -19.63 16.75
C VAL A 154 -0.71 -20.71 17.83
N LEU A 155 -1.76 -21.52 17.92
CA LEU A 155 -1.82 -22.63 18.89
C LEU A 155 -0.72 -23.67 18.66
N MET A 156 -0.46 -24.04 17.40
CA MET A 156 0.64 -24.96 17.06
C MET A 156 2.01 -24.40 17.47
N MET A 157 2.23 -23.09 17.32
CA MET A 157 3.46 -22.43 17.74
C MET A 157 3.57 -22.34 19.26
N LEU A 158 2.47 -22.03 19.96
CA LEU A 158 2.42 -21.96 21.43
C LEU A 158 2.73 -23.32 22.07
N ALA A 159 2.21 -24.42 21.51
CA ALA A 159 2.46 -25.77 21.99
C ALA A 159 3.94 -26.20 21.94
N GLN A 160 4.78 -25.46 21.20
CA GLN A 160 6.22 -25.71 21.09
C GLN A 160 7.05 -24.75 21.98
N GLN A 161 6.42 -23.85 22.72
CA GLN A 161 7.15 -22.91 23.57
C GLN A 161 7.44 -23.54 24.94
N PRO A 162 8.67 -23.40 25.46
CA PRO A 162 8.97 -23.74 26.84
C PRO A 162 8.42 -22.67 27.79
N GLU A 163 8.20 -23.03 29.05
CA GLU A 163 7.65 -22.11 30.06
C GLU A 163 8.51 -20.84 30.24
N GLU A 164 9.84 -20.98 30.24
CA GLU A 164 10.77 -19.85 30.40
C GLU A 164 10.56 -18.76 29.33
N MET A 165 10.23 -19.16 28.10
CA MET A 165 9.96 -18.22 26.99
C MET A 165 8.66 -17.46 27.18
N LEU A 166 7.70 -18.01 27.93
CA LEU A 166 6.43 -17.35 28.23
C LEU A 166 6.50 -16.52 29.51
N SER A 167 7.44 -16.81 30.40
CA SER A 167 7.59 -16.13 31.69
C SER A 167 8.47 -14.88 31.63
N THR A 168 9.47 -14.84 30.74
CA THR A 168 10.42 -13.71 30.63
C THR A 168 9.93 -12.55 29.76
N PRO A 169 10.29 -11.29 30.05
CA PRO A 169 9.96 -10.15 29.19
C PRO A 169 10.51 -10.29 27.77
N GLU A 170 11.74 -10.77 27.63
CA GLU A 170 12.42 -11.00 26.35
C GLU A 170 11.70 -12.08 25.53
N GLY A 171 11.33 -13.18 26.17
CA GLY A 171 10.55 -14.26 25.56
C GLY A 171 9.17 -13.79 25.11
N LYS A 172 8.47 -12.98 25.92
CA LYS A 172 7.19 -12.35 25.53
C LYS A 172 7.35 -11.45 24.30
N ARG A 173 8.39 -10.62 24.22
CA ARG A 173 8.66 -9.80 23.02
C ARG A 173 8.93 -10.66 21.79
N ALA A 174 9.71 -11.72 21.93
CA ALA A 174 9.95 -12.67 20.85
C ALA A 174 8.63 -13.35 20.41
N LEU A 175 7.76 -13.70 21.36
CA LEU A 175 6.46 -14.29 21.09
C LEU A 175 5.53 -13.32 20.33
N GLN A 176 5.49 -12.03 20.71
CA GLN A 176 4.75 -11.02 19.94
C GLN A 176 5.23 -10.98 18.49
N GLY A 177 6.54 -11.01 18.26
CA GLY A 177 7.14 -11.06 16.93
C GLY A 177 6.72 -12.29 16.14
N LYS A 178 6.77 -13.48 16.77
CA LYS A 178 6.33 -14.76 16.15
C LYS A 178 4.85 -14.72 15.77
N ILE A 179 3.98 -14.29 16.68
CA ILE A 179 2.53 -14.20 16.44
C ILE A 179 2.25 -13.20 15.31
N LYS A 180 2.92 -12.04 15.31
CA LYS A 180 2.80 -11.05 14.23
C LYS A 180 3.16 -11.66 12.87
N GLY A 181 4.29 -12.37 12.81
CA GLY A 181 4.74 -13.06 11.60
C GLY A 181 3.70 -14.05 11.10
N ILE A 182 3.18 -14.91 11.99
CA ILE A 182 2.14 -15.88 11.67
C ILE A 182 0.89 -15.20 11.10
N ILE A 183 0.41 -14.14 11.75
CA ILE A 183 -0.78 -13.43 11.28
C ILE A 183 -0.55 -12.87 9.87
N ASN A 184 0.53 -12.11 9.67
CA ASN A 184 0.84 -11.53 8.36
C ASN A 184 1.07 -12.61 7.29
N ASP A 185 1.70 -13.73 7.62
CA ASP A 185 1.90 -14.83 6.68
C ASP A 185 0.58 -15.47 6.24
N ILE A 186 -0.35 -15.68 7.17
CA ILE A 186 -1.69 -16.18 6.82
C ILE A 186 -2.45 -15.16 5.99
N LEU A 187 -2.43 -13.88 6.36
CA LEU A 187 -3.09 -12.85 5.56
C LEU A 187 -2.51 -12.80 4.15
N LYS A 188 -1.18 -12.76 4.00
CA LYS A 188 -0.51 -12.81 2.69
C LYS A 188 -0.92 -14.03 1.85
N GLN A 189 -1.05 -15.20 2.47
CA GLN A 189 -1.46 -16.42 1.78
C GLN A 189 -2.93 -16.43 1.37
N LYS A 190 -3.81 -15.75 2.10
CA LYS A 190 -5.27 -15.80 1.90
C LYS A 190 -5.82 -14.60 1.11
N THR A 191 -5.24 -13.43 1.28
CA THR A 191 -5.70 -12.16 0.69
C THR A 191 -4.67 -11.50 -0.23
N GLY A 192 -3.42 -11.97 -0.22
CA GLY A 192 -2.32 -11.38 -1.01
C GLY A 192 -1.58 -10.23 -0.31
N TYR A 193 -2.01 -9.82 0.89
CA TYR A 193 -1.38 -8.74 1.65
C TYR A 193 -1.27 -9.06 3.15
N GLY A 194 -0.22 -8.55 3.80
CA GLY A 194 -0.13 -8.43 5.25
C GLY A 194 -0.75 -7.11 5.74
N GLY A 195 -0.39 -6.65 6.93
CA GLY A 195 -0.80 -5.32 7.41
C GLY A 195 -0.92 -5.19 8.92
N VAL A 196 -0.59 -6.23 9.67
CA VAL A 196 -0.48 -6.13 11.13
C VAL A 196 0.88 -5.53 11.50
N ASP A 197 0.83 -4.39 12.17
CA ASP A 197 2.01 -3.65 12.62
C ASP A 197 2.55 -4.20 13.93
N ASN A 198 1.67 -4.41 14.91
CA ASN A 198 2.02 -4.92 16.24
C ASN A 198 0.97 -5.90 16.80
N VAL A 199 1.43 -6.67 17.77
CA VAL A 199 0.66 -7.62 18.55
C VAL A 199 0.85 -7.30 20.03
N TYR A 200 -0.23 -7.29 20.79
CA TYR A 200 -0.27 -6.97 22.22
C TYR A 200 -0.87 -8.13 23.00
N PHE A 201 -0.31 -8.43 24.16
CA PHE A 201 -0.95 -9.32 25.13
C PHE A 201 -1.84 -8.48 26.04
N THR A 202 -3.14 -8.73 25.99
CA THR A 202 -4.13 -8.04 26.84
C THR A 202 -4.47 -8.84 28.08
N ASN A 203 -4.18 -10.14 28.07
CA ASN A 203 -4.15 -11.01 29.24
C ASN A 203 -3.08 -12.08 29.02
N PHE A 204 -2.33 -12.43 30.06
CA PHE A 204 -1.30 -13.46 30.00
C PHE A 204 -1.16 -14.12 31.37
N VAL A 205 -1.66 -15.35 31.49
CA VAL A 205 -1.61 -16.15 32.71
C VAL A 205 -0.92 -17.48 32.42
N ILE A 206 -0.09 -17.93 33.35
CA ILE A 206 0.53 -19.28 33.37
C ILE A 206 0.10 -19.93 34.69
N GLN A 207 -0.34 -21.18 34.65
CA GLN A 207 -0.83 -21.96 35.80
C GLN A 207 -0.25 -23.36 35.83
#